data_AF-A0A7C6GKA6-F1
#
_entry.id   AF-A0A7C6GKA6-F1
#
_cell.length_a   1.000
_cell.length_b   1.000
_cell.length_c   1.000
_cell.angle_alpha   90.00
_cell.angle_beta   90.00
_cell.angle_gamma   90.00
#
_symmetry.space_group_name_H-M   'P 1'
#
loop_
_entity.id
_entity.type
_entity.pdbx_description
1 polymer ?
#
loop_
_entity_poly.entity_id
_entity_poly.type
_entity_poly.pdbx_seq_one_letter_code
_entity_poly.pdbx_strand_id
1 'polypeptide(L)'
;MKNKGFTMVELLSVIIILGIILSMVTIGVNSYLNKSQEASFNTLVESIKASTELYLADNSYKYPELETPGSVFEIELKELVEKNYITSKLTDERKKQPIPLTTKISITVIATDNIKIDFLYE
;
A
#
# COMPACT_ATOMS: atom_id res chain seq x y z
N MET A 1 29.84 20.83 51.90
CA MET A 1 29.44 20.00 50.74
C MET A 1 29.93 20.72 49.48
N LYS A 2 30.75 20.07 48.65
CA LYS A 2 31.37 20.72 47.48
C LYS A 2 30.54 20.36 46.25
N ASN A 3 29.64 21.25 45.85
CA ASN A 3 28.82 21.10 44.64
C ASN A 3 29.73 21.27 43.42
N LYS A 4 30.21 20.16 42.86
CA LYS A 4 30.91 20.18 41.57
C LYS A 4 29.85 20.26 40.47
N GLY A 5 29.61 21.47 39.96
CA GLY A 5 28.83 21.68 38.74
C GLY A 5 29.61 21.19 37.52
N PHE A 6 28.87 20.70 36.52
CA PHE A 6 29.41 20.32 35.21
C PHE A 6 30.12 21.51 34.55
N THR A 7 31.20 21.25 33.81
CA THR A 7 31.94 22.27 33.06
C THR A 7 31.29 22.54 31.70
N MET A 8 31.48 23.77 31.18
CA MET A 8 30.98 24.16 29.86
C MET A 8 31.54 23.28 28.73
N VAL A 9 32.80 22.84 28.88
CA VAL A 9 33.48 21.98 27.88
C VAL A 9 32.84 20.59 27.81
N GLU A 10 32.44 20.03 28.96
CA GLU A 10 31.72 18.76 29.00
C GLU A 10 30.36 18.87 28.31
N LEU A 11 29.60 19.95 28.56
CA LEU A 11 28.32 20.18 27.89
C LEU A 11 28.49 20.40 26.38
N LEU A 12 29.53 21.15 25.98
CA LEU A 12 29.85 21.41 24.57
C LEU A 12 30.21 20.12 23.82
N SER A 13 30.96 19.22 24.47
CA SER A 13 31.35 17.94 23.89
C SER A 13 30.13 17.03 23.66
N VAL A 14 29.17 17.03 24.59
CA VAL A 14 27.93 16.25 24.48
C VAL A 14 27.06 16.72 23.32
N ILE A 15 26.87 18.04 23.14
CA ILE A 15 26.05 18.56 22.04
C ILE A 15 26.70 18.31 20.66
N ILE A 16 28.04 18.30 20.59
CA ILE A 16 28.76 17.96 19.35
C ILE A 16 28.51 16.48 18.98
N ILE A 17 28.66 15.57 19.94
CA ILE A 17 28.40 14.14 19.72
C ILE A 17 26.93 13.91 19.34
N LEU A 18 25.98 14.55 20.02
CA LEU A 18 24.56 14.47 19.70
C LEU A 18 24.25 14.99 18.28
N GLY A 19 24.85 16.10 17.87
CA GLY A 19 24.66 16.67 16.53
C GLY A 19 25.11 15.70 15.42
N ILE A 20 26.26 15.05 15.63
CA ILE A 20 26.80 14.05 14.70
C ILE A 20 25.85 12.84 14.58
N ILE A 21 25.36 12.30 15.70
CA ILE A 21 24.42 11.16 15.71
C ILE A 21 23.10 11.53 15.00
N LEU A 22 22.52 12.69 15.31
CA LEU A 22 21.26 13.14 14.71
C LEU A 22 21.36 13.23 13.18
N SER A 23 22.48 13.72 12.64
CA SER A 23 22.68 13.81 11.20
C SER A 23 22.59 12.45 10.50
N MET A 24 23.21 11.40 11.06
CA MET A 24 23.23 10.05 10.47
C MET A 24 21.87 9.36 10.51
N VAL A 25 21.10 9.55 11.60
CA VAL A 25 19.80 8.90 11.79
C VAL A 25 18.79 9.30 10.70
N THR A 26 18.80 10.56 10.28
CA THR A 26 17.81 11.10 9.30
C THR A 26 17.86 10.40 7.94
N ILE A 27 19.04 9.99 7.46
CA ILE A 27 19.21 9.37 6.14
C ILE A 27 18.61 7.97 6.10
N GLY A 28 18.75 7.19 7.17
CA GLY A 28 18.25 5.80 7.24
C GLY A 28 16.72 5.70 7.36
N VAL A 29 16.09 6.64 8.08
CA VAL A 29 14.65 6.59 8.37
C VAL A 29 13.81 6.83 7.11
N ASN A 30 14.21 7.75 6.23
CA ASN A 30 13.44 8.06 5.01
C ASN A 30 13.33 6.85 4.07
N SER A 31 14.42 6.11 3.88
CA SER A 31 14.40 4.90 3.04
C SER A 31 13.51 3.80 3.62
N TYR A 32 13.59 3.60 4.95
CA TYR A 32 12.73 2.65 5.64
C TYR A 32 11.24 3.01 5.54
N LEU A 33 10.91 4.29 5.72
CA LEU A 33 9.54 4.79 5.58
C LEU A 33 9.01 4.59 4.16
N ASN A 34 9.79 4.90 3.14
CA ASN A 34 9.38 4.70 1.75
C ASN A 34 9.12 3.23 1.44
N LYS A 35 10.01 2.34 1.88
CA LYS A 35 9.83 0.89 1.73
C LYS A 35 8.61 0.37 2.46
N SER A 36 8.33 0.90 3.65
CA SER A 36 7.13 0.55 4.42
C SER A 36 5.85 0.98 3.68
N GLN A 37 5.82 2.21 3.15
CA GLN A 37 4.68 2.73 2.37
C GLN A 37 4.46 1.91 1.10
N GLU A 38 5.53 1.52 0.41
CA GLU A 38 5.45 0.66 -0.79
C GLU A 38 4.94 -0.75 -0.46
N ALA A 39 5.46 -1.36 0.61
CA ALA A 39 4.98 -2.67 1.05
C ALA A 39 3.50 -2.65 1.47
N SER A 40 3.07 -1.59 2.14
CA SER A 40 1.67 -1.36 2.52
C SER A 40 0.78 -1.23 1.29
N PHE A 41 1.20 -0.43 0.29
CA PHE A 41 0.49 -0.31 -0.98
C PHE A 41 0.41 -1.64 -1.74
N ASN A 42 1.50 -2.40 -1.81
CA ASN A 42 1.51 -3.71 -2.46
C ASN A 42 0.55 -4.70 -1.78
N THR A 43 0.53 -4.72 -0.43
CA THR A 43 -0.40 -5.54 0.36
C THR A 43 -1.85 -5.15 0.08
N LEU A 44 -2.13 -3.85 -0.05
CA LEU A 44 -3.45 -3.35 -0.42
C LEU A 44 -3.85 -3.80 -1.83
N VAL A 45 -2.94 -3.73 -2.80
CA VAL A 45 -3.18 -4.20 -4.17
C VAL A 45 -3.46 -5.71 -4.19
N GLU A 46 -2.67 -6.52 -3.47
CA GLU A 46 -2.89 -7.96 -3.34
C GLU A 46 -4.24 -8.28 -2.69
N SER A 47 -4.63 -7.54 -1.66
CA SER A 47 -5.94 -7.67 -1.02
C SER A 47 -7.09 -7.33 -1.97
N ILE A 48 -6.95 -6.28 -2.79
CA ILE A 48 -7.92 -5.93 -3.83
C ILE A 48 -8.04 -7.05 -4.87
N LYS A 49 -6.91 -7.62 -5.32
CA LYS A 49 -6.91 -8.73 -6.27
C LYS A 49 -7.63 -9.95 -5.69
N ALA A 50 -7.27 -10.37 -4.48
CA ALA A 50 -7.92 -11.49 -3.81
C ALA A 50 -9.43 -11.27 -3.61
N SER A 51 -9.83 -10.05 -3.21
CA SER A 51 -11.24 -9.68 -3.07
C SER A 51 -11.98 -9.71 -4.41
N THR A 52 -11.29 -9.32 -5.48
CA THR A 52 -11.82 -9.38 -6.86
C THR A 52 -12.00 -10.82 -7.32
N GLU A 53 -11.03 -11.70 -7.07
CA GLU A 53 -11.16 -13.13 -7.37
C GLU A 53 -12.36 -13.75 -6.65
N LEU A 54 -12.54 -13.45 -5.36
CA LEU A 54 -13.70 -13.91 -4.58
C LEU A 54 -15.01 -13.38 -5.17
N TYR A 55 -15.07 -12.09 -5.51
CA TYR A 55 -16.25 -11.49 -6.10
C TYR A 55 -16.63 -12.13 -7.44
N LEU A 56 -15.63 -12.37 -8.30
CA LEU A 56 -15.82 -13.01 -9.61
C LEU A 56 -16.23 -14.47 -9.47
N ALA A 57 -15.67 -15.21 -8.50
CA ALA A 57 -16.07 -16.58 -8.22
C ALA A 57 -17.55 -16.67 -7.80
N ASP A 58 -17.97 -15.81 -6.86
CA ASP A 58 -19.35 -15.76 -6.36
C ASP A 58 -20.35 -15.25 -7.40
N ASN A 59 -19.90 -14.43 -8.36
CA ASN A 59 -20.74 -13.83 -9.40
C ASN A 59 -20.38 -14.32 -10.80
N SER A 60 -19.80 -15.51 -10.92
CA SER A 60 -19.35 -16.09 -12.20
C SER A 60 -20.44 -16.08 -13.28
N TYR A 61 -21.70 -16.30 -12.90
CA TYR A 61 -22.86 -16.21 -13.79
C TYR A 61 -23.08 -14.84 -14.45
N LYS A 62 -22.56 -13.75 -13.88
CA LYS A 62 -22.64 -12.40 -14.47
C LYS A 62 -21.52 -12.10 -15.45
N TYR A 63 -20.45 -12.90 -15.43
CA TYR A 63 -19.23 -12.67 -16.19
C TYR A 63 -18.93 -13.88 -17.07
N PRO A 64 -19.72 -14.14 -18.13
CA PRO A 64 -19.48 -15.24 -19.06
C PRO A 64 -18.12 -15.12 -19.79
N GLU A 65 -17.56 -13.90 -19.83
CA GLU A 65 -16.23 -13.59 -20.34
C GLU A 65 -15.12 -14.37 -19.61
N LEU A 66 -15.34 -14.78 -18.35
CA LEU A 66 -14.43 -15.64 -17.59
C LEU A 66 -14.22 -17.02 -18.23
N GLU A 67 -15.21 -17.53 -18.97
CA GLU A 67 -15.12 -18.82 -19.66
C GLU A 67 -14.42 -18.71 -21.01
N THR A 68 -14.17 -17.50 -21.50
CA THR A 68 -13.60 -17.24 -22.82
C THR A 68 -12.15 -16.73 -22.69
N PRO A 69 -11.13 -17.58 -22.91
CA PRO A 69 -9.73 -17.17 -22.87
C PRO A 69 -9.44 -16.00 -23.81
N GLY A 70 -8.68 -15.02 -23.34
CA GLY A 70 -8.36 -13.79 -24.07
C GLY A 70 -9.34 -12.64 -23.87
N SER A 71 -10.45 -12.85 -23.16
CA SER A 71 -11.38 -11.77 -22.81
C SER A 71 -10.76 -10.81 -21.80
N VAL A 72 -11.06 -9.52 -21.97
CA VAL A 72 -10.65 -8.45 -21.06
C VAL A 72 -11.88 -7.65 -20.68
N PHE A 73 -12.10 -7.46 -19.39
CA PHE A 73 -13.20 -6.65 -18.87
C PHE A 73 -12.77 -5.87 -17.63
N GLU A 74 -13.58 -4.87 -17.28
CA GLU A 74 -13.28 -3.94 -16.18
C GLU A 74 -14.40 -3.99 -15.16
N ILE A 75 -14.03 -3.98 -13.88
CA ILE A 75 -14.96 -3.75 -12.77
C ILE A 75 -14.52 -2.50 -11.98
N GLU A 76 -15.46 -1.83 -11.34
CA GLU A 76 -15.15 -0.68 -10.49
C GLU A 76 -14.87 -1.13 -9.05
N LEU A 77 -13.88 -0.51 -8.41
CA LEU A 77 -13.56 -0.76 -7.00
C LEU A 77 -14.76 -0.47 -6.07
N LYS A 78 -15.65 0.44 -6.48
CA LYS A 78 -16.93 0.72 -5.83
C LYS A 78 -17.79 -0.53 -5.65
N GLU A 79 -17.86 -1.41 -6.64
CA GLU A 79 -18.69 -2.61 -6.57
C GLU A 79 -18.20 -3.55 -5.47
N LEU A 80 -16.89 -3.70 -5.32
CA LEU A 80 -16.27 -4.51 -4.27
C LEU A 80 -16.56 -3.96 -2.87
N VAL A 81 -16.57 -2.63 -2.72
CA VAL A 81 -16.89 -1.97 -1.45
C VAL A 81 -18.38 -2.09 -1.13
N GLU A 82 -19.27 -1.84 -2.10
CA GLU A 82 -20.72 -1.92 -1.91
C GLU A 82 -21.19 -3.35 -1.61
N LYS A 83 -20.51 -4.34 -2.18
CA LYS A 83 -20.78 -5.76 -1.93
C LYS A 83 -20.05 -6.32 -0.70
N ASN A 84 -19.35 -5.47 0.07
CA ASN A 84 -18.61 -5.82 1.29
C ASN A 84 -17.48 -6.86 1.10
N TYR A 85 -16.91 -7.01 -0.10
CA TYR A 85 -15.73 -7.85 -0.32
C TYR A 85 -14.46 -7.16 0.17
N ILE A 86 -14.45 -5.82 0.22
CA ILE A 86 -13.32 -5.04 0.73
C ILE A 86 -13.80 -3.84 1.54
N THR A 87 -13.00 -3.43 2.53
CA THR A 87 -13.30 -2.27 3.37
C THR A 87 -13.24 -0.96 2.57
N SER A 88 -14.16 -0.03 2.86
CA SER A 88 -14.26 1.27 2.19
C SER A 88 -13.08 2.22 2.43
N LYS A 89 -12.22 1.94 3.42
CA LYS A 89 -11.06 2.76 3.75
C LYS A 89 -9.81 2.25 3.04
N LEU A 90 -9.73 2.52 1.74
CA LEU A 90 -8.55 2.22 0.92
C LEU A 90 -7.71 3.50 0.82
N THR A 91 -6.48 3.46 1.33
CA THR A 91 -5.57 4.62 1.37
C THR A 91 -4.24 4.22 0.76
N ASP A 92 -3.76 5.00 -0.20
CA ASP A 92 -2.39 4.89 -0.69
C ASP A 92 -1.46 5.58 0.31
N GLU A 93 -0.70 4.79 1.06
CA GLU A 93 0.26 5.30 2.05
C GLU A 93 1.41 6.08 1.41
N ARG A 94 1.71 5.88 0.11
CA ARG A 94 2.76 6.60 -0.63
C ARG A 94 2.37 8.05 -0.89
N LYS A 95 1.09 8.27 -1.22
CA LYS A 95 0.53 9.61 -1.51
C LYS A 95 -0.22 10.20 -0.31
N LYS A 96 -0.44 9.40 0.74
CA LYS A 96 -1.28 9.69 1.91
C LYS A 96 -2.69 10.12 1.52
N GLN A 97 -3.23 9.51 0.46
CA GLN A 97 -4.51 9.89 -0.14
C GLN A 97 -5.44 8.68 -0.21
N PRO A 98 -6.77 8.89 -0.04
CA PRO A 98 -7.73 7.84 -0.26
C PRO A 98 -7.74 7.44 -1.75
N ILE A 99 -7.86 6.15 -2.02
CA ILE A 99 -8.00 5.63 -3.37
C ILE A 99 -9.46 5.88 -3.81
N PRO A 100 -9.69 6.55 -4.95
CA PRO A 100 -11.03 6.77 -5.47
C PRO A 100 -11.74 5.44 -5.76
N LEU A 101 -13.00 5.32 -5.36
CA LEU A 101 -13.79 4.11 -5.64
C LEU A 101 -14.14 3.95 -7.12
N THR A 102 -13.96 5.01 -7.92
CA THR A 102 -14.07 4.97 -9.39
C THR A 102 -12.87 4.33 -10.07
N THR A 103 -11.84 3.95 -9.31
CA THR A 103 -10.68 3.26 -9.85
C THR A 103 -11.10 1.91 -10.42
N LYS A 104 -10.68 1.66 -11.66
CA LYS A 104 -11.03 0.45 -12.40
C LYS A 104 -10.01 -0.65 -12.15
N ILE A 105 -10.52 -1.87 -12.15
CA ILE A 105 -9.73 -3.09 -12.04
C ILE A 105 -9.91 -3.83 -13.37
N SER A 106 -8.82 -4.00 -14.10
CA SER A 106 -8.83 -4.73 -15.37
C SER A 106 -8.56 -6.20 -15.11
N ILE A 107 -9.43 -7.06 -15.61
CA ILE A 107 -9.33 -8.51 -15.52
C ILE A 107 -9.08 -9.06 -16.92
N THR A 108 -7.98 -9.78 -17.07
CA THR A 108 -7.61 -10.48 -18.31
C THR A 108 -7.69 -11.98 -18.07
N VAL A 109 -8.51 -12.68 -18.85
CA VAL A 109 -8.64 -14.13 -18.76
C VAL A 109 -7.51 -14.77 -19.58
N ILE A 110 -6.56 -15.41 -18.90
CA ILE A 110 -5.43 -16.08 -19.56
C ILE A 110 -5.83 -17.50 -19.99
N ALA A 111 -6.56 -18.22 -19.15
CA ALA A 111 -7.13 -19.52 -19.43
C ALA A 111 -8.39 -19.74 -18.58
N THR A 112 -9.16 -20.78 -18.87
CA THR A 112 -10.23 -21.24 -17.98
C THR A 112 -9.61 -21.55 -16.61
N ASP A 113 -10.04 -20.85 -15.56
CA ASP A 113 -9.48 -20.83 -14.19
C ASP A 113 -8.14 -20.09 -13.96
N ASN A 114 -7.63 -19.34 -14.94
CA ASN A 114 -6.45 -18.49 -14.75
C ASN A 114 -6.72 -17.07 -15.23
N ILE A 115 -6.87 -16.15 -14.28
CA ILE A 115 -7.12 -14.72 -14.54
C ILE A 115 -5.95 -13.86 -14.03
N LYS A 116 -5.63 -12.81 -14.77
CA LYS A 116 -4.70 -11.77 -14.38
C LYS A 116 -5.48 -10.52 -14.04
N ILE A 117 -5.26 -10.02 -12.83
CA ILE A 117 -5.93 -8.82 -12.32
C ILE A 117 -4.90 -7.70 -12.23
N ASP A 118 -5.16 -6.60 -12.94
CA ASP A 118 -4.34 -5.41 -12.97
C ASP A 118 -5.13 -4.24 -12.36
N PHE A 119 -4.57 -3.63 -11.32
CA PHE A 119 -5.17 -2.49 -10.64
C PHE A 119 -4.70 -1.20 -11.32
N LEU A 120 -5.59 -0.52 -12.03
CA LEU A 120 -5.26 0.67 -12.81
C LEU A 120 -5.25 1.93 -11.92
N TYR A 121 -4.23 2.04 -11.08
CA TYR A 121 -4.04 3.17 -10.17
C TYR A 121 -2.58 3.66 -10.20
N GLU A 122 -2.40 4.86 -10.76
CA GLU A 122 -1.11 5.58 -10.76
C GLU A 122 -0.90 6.38 -9.49
#